data_AF-A0A7V3P7N3-F1
#
_entry.id   AF-A0A7V3P7N3-F1
#
_cell.length_a   1.000
_cell.length_b   1.000
_cell.length_c   1.000
_cell.angle_alpha   90.00
_cell.angle_beta   90.00
_cell.angle_gamma   90.00
#
_symmetry.space_group_name_H-M   'P 1'
#
loop_
_entity.id
_entity.type
_entity.pdbx_description
1 polymer ?
#
loop_
_entity_poly.entity_id
_entity_poly.type
_entity_poly.pdbx_seq_one_letter_code
_entity_poly.pdbx_strand_id
1 'polypeptide(L)'
;MGCQTAKRSGNHLSRSQLLHLIRFYPQRAQKAAEILLAQQPSNAELVEIIRFVPSLRQWAFKRLLEQGPTEEELGLLLDWVPSLAEKAATKLLEQNPRRETLLKIFRLVPSLQREVAEKWLAGPAEKEDLCAIIIWLPELAEKAAKKLLEKEPDLEDLFLILKLVPSLRQEAWARVLQRANQREIAQILKALPFLSQDFKEKVGRK
;
A
#
# COMPACT_ATOMS: atom_id res chain seq x y z
N MET A 1 0.50 59.80 39.06
CA MET A 1 1.88 59.27 38.92
C MET A 1 1.85 57.82 39.35
N GLY A 2 2.11 56.79 38.55
CA GLY A 2 2.26 56.62 37.11
C GLY A 2 1.99 55.13 36.85
N CYS A 3 1.17 54.84 35.84
CA CYS A 3 0.89 53.49 35.37
C CYS A 3 2.19 52.76 35.01
N GLN A 4 2.45 51.63 35.66
CA GLN A 4 3.44 50.69 35.16
C GLN A 4 2.83 49.95 33.97
N THR A 5 3.30 50.37 32.80
CA THR A 5 2.98 49.84 31.49
C THR A 5 3.28 48.34 31.42
N ALA A 6 2.24 47.57 31.12
CA ALA A 6 2.35 46.19 30.69
C ALA A 6 3.27 46.09 29.46
N LYS A 7 4.44 45.46 29.62
CA LYS A 7 5.22 44.97 28.49
C LYS A 7 4.48 43.78 27.86
N ARG A 8 3.64 44.06 26.85
CA ARG A 8 3.13 43.07 25.89
C ARG A 8 3.49 43.52 24.48
N SER A 9 4.37 42.77 23.81
CA SER A 9 4.38 42.52 22.35
C SER A 9 5.72 41.92 21.89
N GLY A 10 6.09 40.76 22.44
CA GLY A 10 6.88 39.81 21.66
C GLY A 10 5.90 39.12 20.73
N ASN A 11 6.06 39.25 19.41
CA ASN A 11 5.24 38.58 18.39
C ASN A 11 5.37 37.05 18.52
N HIS A 12 4.68 36.44 19.47
CA HIS A 12 4.47 35.00 19.51
C HIS A 12 3.35 34.67 18.54
N LEU A 13 3.74 34.25 17.34
CA LEU A 13 2.81 33.63 16.39
C LEU A 13 2.18 32.41 17.07
N SER A 14 0.86 32.28 16.98
CA SER A 14 0.14 31.11 17.48
C SER A 14 0.47 29.86 16.66
N ARG A 15 0.26 28.66 17.21
CA ARG A 15 0.46 27.39 16.49
C ARG A 15 -0.30 27.35 15.16
N SER A 16 -1.54 27.83 15.15
CA SER A 16 -2.36 27.96 13.93
C SER A 16 -1.73 28.91 12.90
N GLN A 17 -1.19 30.05 13.35
CA GLN A 17 -0.48 30.98 12.46
C GLN A 17 0.82 30.36 11.92
N LEU A 18 1.56 29.60 12.73
CA LEU A 18 2.76 28.89 12.29
C LEU A 18 2.43 27.82 11.24
N LEU A 19 1.40 27.01 11.46
CA LEU A 19 0.92 26.02 10.48
C LEU A 19 0.46 26.68 9.18
N HIS A 20 -0.26 27.80 9.27
CA HIS A 20 -0.67 28.57 8.10
C HIS A 20 0.55 29.06 7.29
N LEU A 21 1.60 29.54 7.97
CA LEU A 21 2.85 29.92 7.30
C LEU A 21 3.54 28.73 6.64
N ILE A 22 3.57 27.57 7.32
CA ILE A 22 4.15 26.33 6.78
C ILE A 22 3.45 25.89 5.49
N ARG A 23 2.11 25.93 5.48
CA ARG A 23 1.29 25.44 4.36
C ARG A 23 1.35 26.34 3.13
N PHE A 24 1.28 27.65 3.33
CA PHE A 24 1.00 28.59 2.24
C PHE A 24 2.17 29.51 1.88
N TYR A 25 3.23 29.56 2.70
CA TYR A 25 4.36 30.48 2.49
C TYR A 25 5.70 29.72 2.55
N PRO A 26 6.11 29.03 1.47
CA PRO A 26 7.33 28.21 1.43
C PRO A 26 8.59 28.93 1.95
N GLN A 27 8.74 30.21 1.63
CA GLN A 27 9.83 31.09 2.04
C GLN A 27 9.88 31.38 3.55
N ARG A 28 8.76 31.18 4.27
CA ARG A 28 8.64 31.32 5.73
C ARG A 28 8.47 29.97 6.44
N ALA A 29 8.16 28.92 5.69
CA ALA A 29 7.82 27.60 6.22
C ALA A 29 8.95 27.01 7.07
N GLN A 30 10.21 27.13 6.64
CA GLN A 30 11.37 26.67 7.41
C GLN A 30 11.40 27.27 8.82
N LYS A 31 11.40 28.59 8.92
CA LYS A 31 11.50 29.30 10.20
C LYS A 31 10.25 29.07 11.07
N ALA A 32 9.07 29.03 10.46
CA ALA A 32 7.83 28.72 11.17
C ALA A 32 7.84 27.28 11.74
N ALA A 33 8.35 26.32 10.97
CA ALA A 33 8.51 24.94 11.41
C ALA A 33 9.55 24.83 12.54
N GLU A 34 10.71 25.48 12.46
CA GLU A 34 11.70 25.49 13.55
C GLU A 34 11.11 26.03 14.86
N ILE A 35 10.34 27.11 14.80
CA ILE A 35 9.64 27.67 15.96
C ILE A 35 8.62 26.67 16.52
N LEU A 36 7.89 25.97 15.66
CA LEU A 36 6.89 24.97 16.06
C LEU A 36 7.56 23.72 16.67
N LEU A 37 8.69 23.29 16.12
CA LEU A 37 9.48 22.16 16.62
C LEU A 37 10.02 22.41 18.03
N ALA A 38 10.39 23.66 18.33
CA ALA A 38 10.82 24.06 19.68
C ALA A 38 9.68 24.02 20.72
N GLN A 39 8.42 23.94 20.30
CA GLN A 39 7.24 23.99 21.18
C GLN A 39 6.61 22.62 21.46
N GLN A 40 7.38 21.53 21.31
CA GLN A 40 6.88 20.14 21.43
C GLN A 40 5.64 19.91 20.55
N PRO A 41 5.84 19.75 19.23
CA PRO A 41 4.74 19.64 18.29
C PRO A 41 3.97 18.33 18.48
N SER A 42 2.66 18.37 18.18
CA SER A 42 1.84 17.16 18.07
C SER A 42 2.17 16.36 16.80
N ASN A 43 1.72 15.11 16.72
CA ASN A 43 1.87 14.29 15.50
C ASN A 43 1.29 14.98 14.26
N ALA A 44 0.10 15.59 14.37
CA ALA A 44 -0.49 16.33 13.25
C ALA A 44 0.38 17.52 12.80
N GLU A 45 0.98 18.25 13.75
CA GLU A 45 1.93 19.33 13.45
C GLU A 45 3.20 18.80 12.78
N LEU A 46 3.70 17.63 13.21
CA LEU A 46 4.86 16.98 12.60
C LEU A 46 4.57 16.48 11.18
N VAL A 47 3.40 15.91 10.93
CA VAL A 47 2.96 15.48 9.58
C VAL A 47 2.93 16.66 8.62
N GLU A 48 2.44 17.82 9.06
CA GLU A 48 2.44 19.06 8.27
C GLU A 48 3.86 19.53 7.93
N ILE A 49 4.77 19.51 8.91
CA ILE A 49 6.18 19.85 8.70
C ILE A 49 6.82 18.89 7.70
N ILE A 50 6.57 17.58 7.82
CA ILE A 50 7.09 16.57 6.90
C ILE A 50 6.57 16.83 5.47
N ARG A 51 5.29 17.15 5.33
CA ARG A 51 4.69 17.42 4.02
C ARG A 51 5.32 18.65 3.35
N PHE A 52 5.36 19.78 4.06
CA PHE A 52 5.65 21.09 3.47
C PHE A 52 7.09 21.58 3.61
N VAL A 53 7.91 20.99 4.47
CA VAL A 53 9.27 21.48 4.75
C VAL A 53 10.32 20.38 4.47
N PRO A 54 10.78 20.24 3.21
CA PRO A 54 11.68 19.15 2.80
C PRO A 54 12.94 18.98 3.65
N SER A 55 13.58 20.10 4.01
CA SER A 55 14.79 20.18 4.84
C SER A 55 14.62 19.60 6.26
N LEU A 56 13.39 19.60 6.80
CA LEU A 56 13.12 19.13 8.16
C LEU A 56 12.46 17.75 8.21
N ARG A 57 12.16 17.14 7.05
CA ARG A 57 11.44 15.86 6.94
C ARG A 57 11.99 14.75 7.80
N GLN A 58 13.30 14.47 7.68
CA GLN A 58 13.91 13.35 8.40
C GLN A 58 13.84 13.55 9.92
N TRP A 59 14.07 14.79 10.37
CA TRP A 59 14.02 15.12 11.80
C TRP A 59 12.58 15.02 12.33
N ALA A 60 11.62 15.65 11.63
CA ALA A 60 10.21 15.63 12.02
C ALA A 60 9.63 14.21 11.98
N PHE A 61 10.04 13.40 11.00
CA PHE A 61 9.66 11.99 10.91
C PHE A 61 10.24 11.17 12.06
N LYS A 62 11.51 11.35 12.41
CA LYS A 62 12.09 10.69 13.59
C LYS A 62 11.31 11.05 14.86
N ARG A 63 10.99 12.33 15.03
CA ARG A 63 10.21 12.80 16.20
C ARG A 63 8.79 12.25 16.20
N LEU A 64 8.16 12.11 15.04
CA LEU A 64 6.84 11.52 14.88
C LEU A 64 6.87 10.05 15.31
N LEU A 65 7.87 9.28 14.87
CA LEU A 65 8.05 7.87 15.28
C LEU A 65 8.24 7.72 16.79
N GLU A 66 8.99 8.61 17.43
CA GLU A 66 9.17 8.64 18.89
C GLU A 66 7.87 8.88 19.66
N GLN A 67 6.90 9.57 19.05
CA GLN A 67 5.59 9.86 19.66
C GLN A 67 4.54 8.76 19.44
N GLY A 68 4.88 7.68 18.73
CA GLY A 68 3.95 6.58 18.46
C GLY A 68 2.82 6.99 17.50
N PRO A 69 3.12 7.16 16.21
CA PRO A 69 2.14 7.67 15.25
C PRO A 69 1.07 6.62 14.94
N THR A 70 -0.11 7.11 14.58
CA THR A 70 -1.21 6.27 14.13
C THR A 70 -0.96 5.73 12.73
N GLU A 71 -1.70 4.67 12.37
CA GLU A 71 -1.70 4.12 11.01
C GLU A 71 -2.04 5.19 9.96
N GLU A 72 -3.01 6.06 10.26
CA GLU A 72 -3.43 7.14 9.36
C GLU A 72 -2.32 8.16 9.15
N GLU A 73 -1.65 8.57 10.23
CA GLU A 73 -0.53 9.51 10.17
C GLU A 73 0.63 8.99 9.33
N LEU A 74 1.00 7.71 9.48
CA LEU A 74 2.03 7.07 8.65
C LEU A 74 1.56 6.82 7.22
N GLY A 75 0.29 6.49 7.03
CA GLY A 75 -0.32 6.25 5.72
C GLY A 75 -0.28 7.49 4.83
N LEU A 76 -0.50 8.68 5.40
CA LEU A 76 -0.36 9.95 4.69
C LEU A 76 1.07 10.18 4.14
N LEU A 77 2.08 9.66 4.84
CA LEU A 77 3.48 9.82 4.41
C LEU A 77 3.82 8.96 3.20
N LEU A 78 3.18 7.79 3.05
CA LEU A 78 3.33 6.95 1.85
C LEU A 78 2.89 7.72 0.60
N ASP A 79 1.81 8.48 0.70
CA ASP A 79 1.21 9.21 -0.41
C ASP A 79 1.99 10.50 -0.74
N TRP A 80 2.54 11.19 0.27
CA TRP A 80 3.10 12.53 0.09
C TRP A 80 4.62 12.60 0.03
N VAL A 81 5.34 11.64 0.63
CA VAL A 81 6.80 11.73 0.77
C VAL A 81 7.46 10.42 0.36
N PRO A 82 7.71 10.21 -0.94
CA PRO A 82 8.34 8.99 -1.46
C PRO A 82 9.68 8.64 -0.78
N SER A 83 10.48 9.65 -0.43
CA SER A 83 11.77 9.45 0.25
C SER A 83 11.66 8.87 1.67
N LEU A 84 10.47 8.87 2.27
CA LEU A 84 10.19 8.28 3.58
C LEU A 84 9.27 7.07 3.49
N ALA A 85 8.75 6.75 2.30
CA ALA A 85 7.71 5.75 2.12
C ALA A 85 8.13 4.37 2.66
N GLU A 86 9.36 3.94 2.38
CA GLU A 86 9.87 2.65 2.87
C GLU A 86 9.93 2.60 4.40
N LYS A 87 10.49 3.62 5.05
CA LYS A 87 10.56 3.67 6.52
C LYS A 87 9.17 3.73 7.17
N ALA A 88 8.26 4.51 6.59
CA ALA A 88 6.88 4.62 7.06
C ALA A 88 6.15 3.28 6.89
N ALA A 89 6.32 2.61 5.74
CA ALA A 89 5.74 1.31 5.45
C ALA A 89 6.26 0.22 6.39
N THR A 90 7.57 0.14 6.66
CA THR A 90 8.12 -0.80 7.64
C THR A 90 7.46 -0.60 9.00
N LYS A 91 7.34 0.65 9.46
CA LYS A 91 6.67 0.94 10.73
C LYS A 91 5.19 0.55 10.72
N LEU A 92 4.49 0.77 9.61
CA LEU A 92 3.11 0.34 9.44
C LEU A 92 2.97 -1.19 9.53
N LEU A 93 3.88 -1.96 8.92
CA LEU A 93 3.84 -3.43 8.95
C LEU A 93 4.03 -4.01 10.36
N GLU A 94 4.79 -3.33 11.22
CA GLU A 94 4.92 -3.64 12.65
C GLU A 94 3.60 -3.41 13.42
N GLN A 95 2.75 -2.49 12.97
CA GLN A 95 1.49 -2.14 13.62
C GLN A 95 0.31 -3.04 13.23
N ASN A 96 0.54 -4.09 12.42
CA ASN A 96 -0.52 -4.94 11.85
C ASN A 96 -1.64 -4.14 11.19
N PRO A 97 -1.33 -3.44 10.07
CA PRO A 97 -2.18 -2.40 9.54
C PRO A 97 -3.40 -3.00 8.81
N ARG A 98 -4.40 -2.17 8.54
CA ARG A 98 -5.60 -2.57 7.81
C ARG A 98 -5.25 -3.01 6.39
N ARG A 99 -6.14 -3.80 5.77
CA ARG A 99 -5.95 -4.31 4.40
C ARG A 99 -5.67 -3.20 3.39
N GLU A 100 -6.39 -2.09 3.46
CA GLU A 100 -6.21 -0.94 2.58
C GLU A 100 -4.79 -0.38 2.65
N THR A 101 -4.21 -0.33 3.85
CA THR A 101 -2.84 0.11 4.08
C THR A 101 -1.83 -0.92 3.57
N LEU A 102 -2.07 -2.22 3.76
CA LEU A 102 -1.24 -3.28 3.16
C LEU A 102 -1.24 -3.18 1.62
N LEU A 103 -2.40 -2.93 1.01
CA LEU A 103 -2.53 -2.72 -0.44
C LEU A 103 -1.74 -1.49 -0.90
N LYS A 104 -1.80 -0.38 -0.15
CA LYS A 104 -0.98 0.81 -0.43
C LYS A 104 0.51 0.49 -0.36
N ILE A 105 0.96 -0.20 0.69
CA ILE A 105 2.37 -0.59 0.85
C ILE A 105 2.80 -1.49 -0.32
N PHE A 106 2.01 -2.51 -0.66
CA PHE A 106 2.30 -3.41 -1.77
C PHE A 106 2.45 -2.67 -3.10
N ARG A 107 1.63 -1.64 -3.35
CA ARG A 107 1.68 -0.87 -4.61
C ARG A 107 2.81 0.16 -4.65
N LEU A 108 3.07 0.82 -3.51
CA LEU A 108 3.97 1.98 -3.46
C LEU A 108 5.40 1.63 -3.06
N VAL A 109 5.62 0.50 -2.38
CA VAL A 109 6.92 0.11 -1.83
C VAL A 109 7.30 -1.28 -2.33
N PRO A 110 7.89 -1.40 -3.54
CA PRO A 110 8.26 -2.69 -4.14
C PRO A 110 9.15 -3.56 -3.24
N SER A 111 10.07 -2.97 -2.47
CA SER A 111 10.96 -3.70 -1.56
C SER A 111 10.23 -4.48 -0.46
N LEU A 112 8.99 -4.07 -0.12
CA LEU A 112 8.18 -4.70 0.94
C LEU A 112 7.04 -5.57 0.40
N GLN A 113 6.89 -5.71 -0.92
CA GLN A 113 5.82 -6.50 -1.54
C GLN A 113 5.79 -7.94 -1.04
N ARG A 114 6.96 -8.56 -0.92
CA ARG A 114 7.08 -9.93 -0.43
C ARG A 114 6.58 -10.08 1.00
N GLU A 115 6.94 -9.17 1.89
CA GLU A 115 6.50 -9.22 3.29
C GLU A 115 4.98 -9.05 3.42
N VAL A 116 4.40 -8.12 2.65
CA VAL A 116 2.94 -7.96 2.57
C VAL A 116 2.27 -9.22 2.02
N ALA A 117 2.83 -9.80 0.96
CA ALA A 117 2.32 -11.04 0.38
C ALA A 117 2.37 -12.21 1.37
N GLU A 118 3.46 -12.36 2.12
CA GLU A 118 3.58 -13.37 3.17
C GLU A 118 2.54 -13.17 4.27
N LYS A 119 2.27 -11.93 4.69
CA LYS A 119 1.17 -11.61 5.63
C LYS A 119 -0.21 -12.00 5.07
N TRP A 120 -0.51 -11.67 3.81
CA TRP A 120 -1.76 -12.09 3.16
C TRP A 120 -1.88 -13.62 3.04
N LEU A 121 -0.80 -14.31 2.68
CA LEU A 121 -0.77 -15.76 2.59
C LEU A 121 -0.95 -16.44 3.95
N ALA A 122 -0.47 -15.83 5.04
CA ALA A 122 -0.70 -16.32 6.41
C ALA A 122 -2.11 -16.00 6.94
N GLY A 123 -2.72 -14.90 6.50
CA GLY A 123 -4.01 -14.40 7.00
C GLY A 123 -5.21 -14.60 6.06
N PRO A 124 -6.34 -13.90 6.31
CA PRO A 124 -7.50 -13.91 5.43
C PRO A 124 -7.28 -12.97 4.23
N ALA A 125 -6.55 -13.45 3.21
CA ALA A 125 -6.43 -12.74 1.94
C ALA A 125 -7.75 -12.73 1.16
N GLU A 126 -8.07 -11.61 0.51
CA GLU A 126 -9.12 -11.55 -0.51
C GLU A 126 -8.59 -12.09 -1.86
N LYS A 127 -9.50 -12.33 -2.82
CA LYS A 127 -9.12 -12.90 -4.12
C LYS A 127 -8.19 -11.96 -4.88
N GLU A 128 -8.48 -10.67 -4.83
CA GLU A 128 -7.71 -9.60 -5.46
C GLU A 128 -6.27 -9.55 -4.93
N ASP A 129 -6.10 -9.81 -3.63
CA ASP A 129 -4.78 -9.85 -2.99
C ASP A 129 -3.97 -11.04 -3.53
N LEU A 130 -4.61 -12.21 -3.67
CA LEU A 130 -3.98 -13.41 -4.23
C LEU A 130 -3.64 -13.23 -5.72
N CYS A 131 -4.54 -12.62 -6.49
CA CYS A 131 -4.30 -12.29 -7.89
C CYS A 131 -3.11 -11.32 -8.04
N ALA A 132 -3.01 -10.32 -7.16
CA ALA A 132 -1.87 -9.41 -7.13
C ALA A 132 -0.56 -10.17 -6.86
N ILE A 133 -0.54 -11.13 -5.92
CA ILE A 133 0.64 -11.96 -5.67
C ILE A 133 1.01 -12.79 -6.91
N ILE A 134 0.02 -13.43 -7.56
CA ILE A 134 0.27 -14.25 -8.77
C ILE A 134 0.88 -13.42 -9.90
N ILE A 135 0.43 -12.18 -10.06
CA ILE A 135 0.88 -11.29 -11.14
C ILE A 135 2.28 -10.73 -10.85
N TRP A 136 2.51 -10.26 -9.63
CA TRP A 136 3.68 -9.43 -9.31
C TRP A 136 4.81 -10.19 -8.63
N LEU A 137 4.54 -11.35 -8.02
CA LEU A 137 5.51 -12.16 -7.27
C LEU A 137 5.50 -13.62 -7.76
N PRO A 138 6.14 -13.92 -8.91
CA PRO A 138 6.15 -15.26 -9.50
C PRO A 138 6.62 -16.37 -8.55
N GLU A 139 7.54 -16.06 -7.64
CA GLU A 139 8.07 -16.98 -6.63
C GLU A 139 7.04 -17.38 -5.56
N LEU A 140 5.99 -16.58 -5.36
CA LEU A 140 4.87 -16.87 -4.47
C LEU A 140 3.59 -17.27 -5.22
N ALA A 141 3.59 -17.18 -6.55
CA ALA A 141 2.41 -17.36 -7.38
C ALA A 141 1.74 -18.73 -7.19
N GLU A 142 2.51 -19.82 -7.06
CA GLU A 142 1.92 -21.14 -6.84
C GLU A 142 1.15 -21.22 -5.51
N LYS A 143 1.71 -20.66 -4.43
CA LYS A 143 1.05 -20.65 -3.11
C LYS A 143 -0.22 -19.81 -3.14
N ALA A 144 -0.15 -18.64 -3.76
CA ALA A 144 -1.30 -17.75 -3.92
C ALA A 144 -2.40 -18.40 -4.78
N ALA A 145 -2.04 -19.04 -5.88
CA ALA A 145 -2.98 -19.72 -6.78
C ALA A 145 -3.66 -20.93 -6.12
N LYS A 146 -2.95 -21.72 -5.30
CA LYS A 146 -3.57 -22.79 -4.49
C LYS A 146 -4.64 -22.23 -3.55
N LYS A 147 -4.31 -21.16 -2.83
CA LYS A 147 -5.25 -20.50 -1.92
C LYS A 147 -6.42 -19.83 -2.65
N LEU A 148 -6.19 -19.34 -3.87
CA LEU A 148 -7.24 -18.77 -4.73
C LEU A 148 -8.21 -19.86 -5.21
N LEU A 149 -7.69 -21.04 -5.58
CA LEU A 149 -8.50 -22.20 -5.93
C LEU A 149 -9.40 -22.64 -4.77
N GLU A 150 -8.96 -22.53 -3.52
CA GLU A 150 -9.80 -22.84 -2.34
C GLU A 150 -10.98 -21.85 -2.16
N LYS A 151 -10.87 -20.62 -2.70
CA LYS A 151 -11.85 -19.54 -2.54
C LYS A 151 -12.91 -19.46 -3.64
N GLU A 152 -13.19 -20.58 -4.31
CA GLU A 152 -14.13 -20.64 -5.44
C GLU A 152 -13.85 -19.59 -6.52
N PRO A 153 -12.76 -19.74 -7.29
CA PRO A 153 -12.34 -18.76 -8.29
C PRO A 153 -13.37 -18.64 -9.42
N ASP A 154 -13.49 -17.44 -9.97
CA ASP A 154 -14.26 -17.20 -11.19
C ASP A 154 -13.46 -17.57 -12.46
N LEU A 155 -14.00 -17.29 -13.64
CA LEU A 155 -13.31 -17.60 -14.89
C LEU A 155 -12.07 -16.74 -15.13
N GLU A 156 -12.03 -15.51 -14.62
CA GLU A 156 -10.89 -14.60 -14.77
C GLU A 156 -9.75 -15.04 -13.85
N ASP A 157 -10.06 -15.40 -12.60
CA ASP A 157 -9.14 -16.03 -11.66
C ASP A 157 -8.51 -17.31 -12.25
N LEU A 158 -9.34 -18.19 -12.83
CA LEU A 158 -8.87 -19.43 -13.46
C LEU A 158 -8.01 -19.16 -14.69
N PHE A 159 -8.38 -18.16 -15.50
CA PHE A 159 -7.58 -17.73 -16.64
C PHE A 159 -6.20 -17.21 -16.20
N LEU A 160 -6.15 -16.45 -15.10
CA LEU A 160 -4.91 -15.96 -14.53
C LEU A 160 -3.98 -17.11 -14.13
N ILE A 161 -4.51 -18.11 -13.42
CA ILE A 161 -3.76 -19.31 -13.01
C ILE A 161 -3.26 -20.08 -14.24
N LEU A 162 -4.11 -20.29 -15.24
CA LEU A 162 -3.73 -20.99 -16.48
C LEU A 162 -2.58 -20.29 -17.20
N LYS A 163 -2.62 -18.96 -17.24
CA LYS A 163 -1.61 -18.13 -17.90
C LYS A 163 -0.28 -18.14 -17.14
N LEU A 164 -0.31 -17.90 -15.82
CA LEU A 164 0.86 -17.54 -15.04
C LEU A 164 1.42 -18.65 -14.13
N VAL A 165 0.65 -19.71 -13.86
CA VAL A 165 1.06 -20.76 -12.91
C VAL A 165 1.04 -22.13 -13.60
N PRO A 166 2.14 -22.51 -14.30
CA PRO A 166 2.22 -23.75 -15.07
C PRO A 166 1.89 -25.00 -14.26
N SER A 167 2.34 -25.07 -13.00
CA SER A 167 2.14 -26.23 -12.12
C SER A 167 0.68 -26.53 -11.78
N LEU A 168 -0.22 -25.55 -11.88
CA LEU A 168 -1.64 -25.69 -11.53
C LEU A 168 -2.57 -25.67 -12.75
N ARG A 169 -2.03 -25.64 -13.97
CA ARG A 169 -2.84 -25.54 -15.19
C ARG A 169 -3.87 -26.66 -15.33
N GLN A 170 -3.48 -27.89 -15.02
CA GLN A 170 -4.39 -29.05 -15.16
C GLN A 170 -5.59 -28.93 -14.22
N GLU A 171 -5.36 -28.54 -12.97
CA GLU A 171 -6.42 -28.34 -11.99
C GLU A 171 -7.32 -27.17 -12.38
N ALA A 172 -6.73 -26.02 -12.71
CA ALA A 172 -7.49 -24.85 -13.16
C ALA A 172 -8.33 -25.15 -14.40
N TRP A 173 -7.77 -25.87 -15.38
CA TRP A 173 -8.48 -26.28 -16.59
C TRP A 173 -9.65 -27.21 -16.29
N ALA A 174 -9.48 -28.17 -15.37
CA ALA A 174 -10.57 -29.06 -14.96
C ALA A 174 -11.75 -28.26 -14.39
N ARG A 175 -11.50 -27.19 -13.64
CA ARG A 175 -12.55 -26.31 -13.11
C ARG A 175 -13.20 -25.45 -14.18
N VAL A 176 -12.43 -24.96 -15.17
CA VAL A 176 -12.97 -24.27 -16.34
C VAL A 176 -13.95 -25.19 -17.08
N LEU A 177 -13.57 -26.44 -17.35
CA LEU A 177 -14.45 -27.40 -18.07
C LEU A 177 -15.75 -27.74 -17.33
N GLN A 178 -15.78 -27.60 -16.00
CA GLN A 178 -16.98 -27.84 -15.20
C GLN A 178 -17.96 -26.67 -15.22
N ARG A 179 -17.48 -25.44 -15.42
CA ARG A 179 -18.25 -24.20 -15.21
C ARG A 179 -18.47 -23.40 -16.49
N ALA A 180 -17.50 -23.41 -17.40
CA ALA A 180 -17.50 -22.60 -18.60
C ALA A 180 -18.33 -23.23 -19.73
N ASN A 181 -18.97 -22.38 -20.52
CA ASN A 181 -19.63 -22.82 -21.76
C ASN A 181 -18.63 -22.97 -22.92
N GLN A 182 -19.09 -23.57 -24.03
CA GLN A 182 -18.24 -23.80 -25.20
C GLN A 182 -17.61 -22.53 -25.79
N ARG A 183 -18.32 -21.38 -25.71
CA ARG A 183 -17.80 -20.10 -26.22
C ARG A 183 -16.65 -19.59 -25.34
N GLU A 184 -16.80 -19.66 -24.03
CA GLU A 184 -15.76 -19.27 -23.06
C GLU A 184 -14.52 -20.17 -23.20
N ILE A 185 -14.72 -21.49 -23.29
CA ILE A 185 -13.63 -22.44 -23.53
C ILE A 185 -12.88 -22.09 -24.82
N ALA A 186 -13.60 -21.81 -25.92
CA ALA A 186 -12.99 -21.41 -27.19
C ALA A 186 -12.21 -20.08 -27.06
N GLN A 187 -12.73 -19.11 -26.31
CA GLN A 187 -12.03 -17.84 -26.05
C GLN A 187 -10.74 -18.06 -25.26
N ILE A 188 -10.76 -18.90 -24.23
CA ILE A 188 -9.57 -19.22 -23.43
C ILE A 188 -8.52 -19.94 -24.29
N LEU A 189 -8.92 -20.93 -25.11
CA LEU A 189 -7.99 -21.62 -26.00
C LEU A 189 -7.40 -20.72 -27.08
N LYS A 190 -8.19 -19.75 -27.58
CA LYS A 190 -7.71 -18.71 -28.50
C LYS A 190 -6.69 -17.78 -27.83
N ALA A 191 -6.95 -17.40 -26.57
CA ALA A 191 -6.08 -16.51 -25.81
C ALA A 191 -4.81 -17.21 -25.30
N LEU A 192 -4.85 -18.52 -25.05
CA LEU A 192 -3.74 -19.34 -24.59
C LEU A 192 -3.52 -20.55 -25.53
N PRO A 193 -2.94 -20.33 -26.73
CA PRO A 193 -2.81 -21.39 -27.74
C PRO A 193 -2.02 -22.62 -27.29
N PHE A 194 -1.07 -22.44 -26.35
CA PHE A 194 -0.31 -23.55 -25.78
C PHE A 194 -1.20 -24.57 -25.05
N LEU A 195 -2.31 -24.13 -24.43
CA LEU A 195 -3.27 -25.05 -23.80
C LEU A 195 -3.95 -25.93 -24.84
N SER A 196 -4.11 -25.48 -26.08
CA SER A 196 -4.67 -26.31 -27.13
C SER A 196 -3.73 -27.47 -27.46
N GLN A 197 -2.40 -27.33 -27.32
CA GLN A 197 -1.49 -28.46 -27.50
C GLN A 197 -1.61 -29.44 -26.32
N ASP A 198 -1.72 -28.90 -25.10
CA ASP A 198 -1.74 -29.68 -23.87
C ASP A 198 -3.08 -30.38 -23.57
N PHE A 199 -4.21 -29.85 -24.07
CA PHE A 199 -5.57 -30.28 -23.65
C PHE A 199 -6.53 -30.65 -24.80
N LYS A 200 -6.03 -30.73 -26.05
CA LYS A 200 -6.83 -31.02 -27.27
C LYS A 200 -7.67 -32.31 -27.20
N GLU A 201 -7.34 -33.26 -26.32
CA GLU A 201 -7.98 -34.58 -26.29
C GLU A 201 -9.30 -34.65 -25.49
N LYS A 202 -9.64 -33.66 -24.66
CA LYS A 202 -10.83 -33.73 -23.76
C LYS A 202 -12.08 -32.98 -24.24
N VAL A 203 -11.97 -32.10 -25.23
CA VAL A 203 -13.10 -31.28 -25.71
C VAL A 203 -13.93 -32.00 -26.78
N GLY A 204 -13.41 -33.08 -27.39
CA GLY A 204 -14.08 -33.86 -28.45
C GLY A 204 -14.94 -35.05 -28.00
N ARG A 205 -15.23 -35.20 -26.70
CA ARG A 205 -16.10 -36.26 -26.17
C ARG A 205 -17.18 -35.70 -25.26
N LYS A 206 -18.17 -35.01 -25.83
CA LYS A 206 -19.52 -34.88 -25.29
C LYS A 206 -20.50 -34.86 -26.43
#